data_AF-A0A6C0CZL0-F1
#
_entry.id   AF-A0A6C0CZL0-F1
#
_cell.length_a   1.000
_cell.length_b   1.000
_cell.length_c   1.000
_cell.angle_alpha   90.00
_cell.angle_beta   90.00
_cell.angle_gamma   90.00
#
_symmetry.space_group_name_H-M   'P 1'
#
loop_
_entity.id
_entity.type
_entity.pdbx_description
1 polymer ?
#
loop_
_entity_poly.entity_id
_entity_poly.type
_entity_poly.pdbx_seq_one_letter_code
_entity_poly.pdbx_strand_id
1 'polypeptide(L)'
;MSWGTCTSGSNNIHFDFPPIMSDGRNFARWQPGAVINQQIRQENDIKSNWQYRQFLTENADSIIKSNQIEACDNCCYCPAMKVGEPISNSPFLYKSCMEKSQPYGYEDSNLKNLYLSSYQLQCRMVAPILTQDQYLTQKYPNPN
;
A
#
# COMPACT_ATOMS: atom_id res chain seq x y z
N MET A 1 -16.18 9.06 -24.24
CA MET A 1 -14.82 8.47 -24.23
C MET A 1 -14.05 9.11 -25.37
N SER A 2 -13.04 9.95 -25.08
CA SER A 2 -12.19 10.60 -26.07
C SER A 2 -10.77 10.05 -25.95
N TRP A 3 -10.22 9.70 -27.10
CA TRP A 3 -8.88 9.18 -27.37
C TRP A 3 -7.79 10.25 -27.16
N GLY A 4 -7.59 10.68 -25.92
CA GLY A 4 -6.42 11.46 -25.51
C GLY A 4 -5.35 10.53 -24.98
N THR A 5 -4.37 10.21 -25.81
CA THR A 5 -3.16 9.46 -25.48
C THR A 5 -2.41 10.07 -24.29
N CYS A 6 -2.34 9.36 -23.16
CA CYS A 6 -1.45 9.68 -22.05
C CYS A 6 -0.54 8.48 -21.75
N THR A 7 0.51 8.32 -22.54
CA THR A 7 1.65 7.44 -22.26
C THR A 7 2.78 8.26 -21.65
N SER A 8 2.60 8.76 -20.44
CA SER A 8 3.64 9.14 -19.47
C SER A 8 2.98 9.99 -18.38
N GLY A 9 3.33 9.73 -17.13
CA GLY A 9 2.64 10.25 -15.97
C GLY A 9 2.87 11.75 -15.75
N SER A 10 1.89 12.56 -16.13
CA SER A 10 1.67 13.88 -15.53
C SER A 10 0.21 14.00 -15.07
N ASN A 11 -0.01 14.70 -13.95
CA ASN A 11 -1.35 15.07 -13.52
C ASN A 11 -1.82 16.19 -14.47
N ASN A 12 -2.78 15.90 -15.35
CA ASN A 12 -3.20 16.69 -16.52
C ASN A 12 -3.75 18.11 -16.23
N ILE A 13 -3.57 18.64 -15.02
CA ILE A 13 -3.96 20.00 -14.61
C ILE A 13 -2.88 20.73 -13.79
N HIS A 14 -1.86 20.04 -13.28
CA HIS A 14 -0.85 20.60 -12.39
C HIS A 14 0.55 20.12 -12.82
N PHE A 15 1.24 20.94 -13.62
CA PHE A 15 2.53 20.61 -14.22
C PHE A 15 3.66 20.42 -13.20
N ASP A 16 3.60 21.12 -12.06
CA ASP A 16 4.61 21.04 -10.99
C ASP A 16 4.35 19.94 -9.97
N PHE A 17 3.30 19.15 -10.14
CA PHE A 17 2.92 18.10 -9.20
C PHE A 17 3.11 16.71 -9.82
N PRO A 18 3.57 15.73 -9.02
CA PRO A 18 3.70 14.36 -9.49
C PRO A 18 2.34 13.83 -9.99
N PRO A 19 2.33 12.93 -10.98
CA PRO A 19 1.09 12.40 -11.52
C PRO A 19 0.27 11.69 -10.44
N ILE A 20 -1.05 11.90 -10.46
CA ILE A 20 -1.99 11.16 -9.60
C ILE A 20 -2.12 9.74 -10.18
N MET A 21 -1.19 8.87 -9.81
CA MET A 21 -1.26 7.44 -10.08
C MET A 21 -1.51 6.69 -8.78
N SER A 22 -2.58 5.88 -8.75
CA SER A 22 -2.94 5.04 -7.61
C SER A 22 -1.98 3.86 -7.40
N ASP A 23 -1.16 3.55 -8.39
CA ASP A 23 -0.20 2.44 -8.34
C ASP A 23 1.10 2.73 -7.57
N GLY A 24 1.28 3.95 -7.06
CA GLY A 24 2.41 4.32 -6.21
C GLY A 24 3.78 4.38 -6.90
N ARG A 25 3.87 4.19 -8.23
CA ARG A 25 5.15 4.13 -8.96
C ARG A 25 5.97 5.43 -8.86
N ASN A 26 5.34 6.57 -8.59
CA ASN A 26 6.04 7.85 -8.41
C ASN A 26 6.81 7.97 -7.09
N PHE A 27 6.44 7.15 -6.11
CA PHE A 27 7.00 7.21 -4.75
C PHE A 27 7.94 6.04 -4.47
N ALA A 28 8.05 5.08 -5.39
CA ALA A 28 8.94 3.94 -5.28
C ALA A 28 10.15 4.12 -6.19
N ARG A 29 11.34 4.34 -5.61
CA ARG A 29 12.60 4.31 -6.37
C ARG A 29 13.13 2.88 -6.38
N TRP A 30 12.90 2.14 -7.47
CA TRP A 30 13.47 0.80 -7.59
C TRP A 30 14.99 0.91 -7.79
N GLN A 31 15.77 0.47 -6.81
CA GLN A 31 17.21 0.31 -6.94
C GLN A 31 17.57 -1.18 -7.10
N PRO A 32 18.28 -1.55 -8.18
CA PRO A 32 18.75 -2.91 -8.33
C PRO A 32 19.76 -3.27 -7.24
N GLY A 33 19.62 -4.45 -6.62
CA GLY A 33 20.58 -4.93 -5.61
C GLY A 33 22.02 -5.01 -6.12
N ALA A 34 22.22 -5.19 -7.44
CA ALA A 34 23.55 -5.16 -8.05
C ALA A 34 24.25 -3.80 -7.91
N VAL A 35 23.50 -2.70 -8.03
CA VAL A 35 24.04 -1.33 -7.89
C VAL A 35 24.43 -1.07 -6.45
N ILE A 36 23.59 -1.49 -5.50
CA ILE A 36 23.89 -1.40 -4.06
C ILE A 36 25.15 -2.20 -3.71
N ASN A 37 25.26 -3.43 -4.21
CA ASN A 37 26.44 -4.27 -3.97
C ASN A 37 27.71 -3.67 -4.59
N GLN A 38 27.61 -3.07 -5.76
CA GLN A 38 28.73 -2.37 -6.39
C GLN A 38 29.16 -1.15 -5.57
N GLN A 39 28.22 -0.37 -5.05
CA GLN A 39 28.48 0.78 -4.21
C GLN A 39 29.15 0.37 -2.90
N ILE A 40 28.65 -0.65 -2.19
CA ILE A 40 29.27 -1.18 -0.97
C ILE A 40 30.72 -1.58 -1.23
N ARG A 41 30.99 -2.23 -2.37
CA ARG A 41 32.35 -2.64 -2.73
C ARG A 41 33.26 -1.45 -3.01
N GLN A 42 32.75 -0.39 -3.66
CA GLN A 42 33.50 0.83 -3.95
C GLN A 42 33.81 1.63 -2.69
N GLU A 43 32.83 1.79 -1.80
CA GLU A 43 32.96 2.56 -0.55
C GLU A 43 33.94 1.92 0.45
N ASN A 44 34.04 0.58 0.45
CA ASN A 44 34.87 -0.17 1.39
C ASN A 44 36.16 -0.74 0.75
N ASP A 45 36.54 -0.27 -0.45
CA ASP A 45 37.70 -0.76 -1.25
C ASP A 45 37.79 -2.30 -1.38
N ILE A 46 36.65 -2.97 -1.57
CA ILE A 46 36.55 -4.43 -1.61
C ILE A 46 36.85 -4.95 -3.02
N LYS A 47 38.01 -5.61 -3.18
CA LYS A 47 38.50 -6.07 -4.48
C LYS A 47 38.11 -7.52 -4.80
N SER A 48 37.99 -8.36 -3.77
CA SER A 48 37.69 -9.79 -3.93
C SER A 48 36.31 -10.20 -3.42
N ASN A 49 35.75 -11.27 -3.99
CA ASN A 49 34.47 -11.83 -3.55
C ASN A 49 34.53 -12.38 -2.11
N TRP A 50 35.70 -12.85 -1.67
CA TRP A 50 35.88 -13.35 -0.32
C TRP A 50 35.81 -12.22 0.72
N GLN A 51 36.52 -11.11 0.48
CA GLN A 51 36.44 -9.91 1.32
C GLN A 51 35.01 -9.36 1.38
N TYR A 52 34.27 -9.42 0.27
CA TYR A 52 32.87 -9.00 0.26
C TYR A 52 31.99 -9.85 1.17
N ARG A 53 32.16 -11.18 1.13
CA ARG A 53 31.43 -12.10 2.02
C ARG A 53 31.80 -11.85 3.49
N GLN A 54 33.09 -11.68 3.78
CA GLN A 54 33.57 -11.38 5.12
C GLN A 54 32.96 -10.08 5.66
N PHE A 55 32.98 -9.01 4.86
CA PHE A 55 32.39 -7.72 5.22
C PHE A 55 30.90 -7.85 5.55
N LEU A 56 30.14 -8.56 4.70
CA LEU A 56 28.71 -8.78 4.92
C LEU A 56 28.44 -9.58 6.20
N THR A 57 29.26 -10.60 6.50
CA THR A 57 29.09 -11.40 7.71
C THR A 57 29.45 -10.62 8.98
N GLU A 58 30.51 -9.82 8.95
CA GLU A 58 30.95 -9.03 10.11
C GLU A 58 30.01 -7.85 10.40
N ASN A 59 29.37 -7.29 9.37
CA ASN A 59 28.48 -6.13 9.49
C ASN A 59 26.99 -6.48 9.34
N ALA A 60 26.64 -7.77 9.33
CA ALA A 60 25.29 -8.25 9.03
C ALA A 60 24.22 -7.56 9.89
N ASP A 61 24.42 -7.52 11.20
CA ASP A 61 23.45 -6.95 12.15
C ASP A 61 23.24 -5.45 11.92
N SER A 62 24.31 -4.71 11.61
CA SER A 62 24.25 -3.27 11.32
C SER A 62 23.51 -2.98 10.02
N ILE A 63 23.79 -3.77 8.98
CA ILE A 63 23.12 -3.66 7.67
C ILE A 63 21.63 -3.98 7.82
N ILE A 64 21.29 -5.07 8.52
CA ILE A 64 19.90 -5.46 8.76
C ILE A 64 19.16 -4.36 9.52
N LYS A 65 19.77 -3.82 10.58
CA LYS A 65 19.16 -2.74 11.37
C LYS A 65 18.94 -1.48 10.55
N SER A 66 19.93 -1.07 9.75
CA SER A 66 19.82 0.11 8.88
C SER A 66 18.70 -0.07 7.84
N ASN A 67 18.63 -1.24 7.19
CA ASN A 67 17.57 -1.55 6.24
C ASN A 67 16.18 -1.54 6.89
N GLN A 68 16.06 -2.03 8.13
CA GLN A 68 14.79 -1.99 8.87
C GLN A 68 14.36 -0.55 9.20
N ILE A 69 15.29 0.31 9.60
CA ILE A 69 15.00 1.72 9.89
C ILE A 69 14.60 2.46 8.61
N GLU A 70 15.35 2.28 7.53
CA GLU A 70 15.03 2.90 6.23
C GLU A 70 13.66 2.43 5.71
N ALA A 71 13.35 1.13 5.81
CA ALA A 71 12.05 0.61 5.44
C ALA A 71 10.92 1.23 6.30
N CYS A 72 11.18 1.46 7.58
CA CYS A 72 10.28 2.14 8.50
C CYS A 72 10.00 3.59 8.09
N ASP A 73 11.05 4.36 7.80
CA ASP A 73 10.94 5.78 7.41
C ASP A 73 10.12 5.91 6.12
N ASN A 74 10.29 4.97 5.19
CA ASN A 74 9.50 4.91 3.96
C ASN A 74 8.02 4.53 4.19
N CYS A 75 7.68 3.88 5.31
CA CYS A 75 6.33 3.37 5.59
C CYS A 75 5.51 4.25 6.57
N CYS A 76 5.96 5.46 6.90
CA CYS A 76 5.31 6.42 7.82
C CYS A 76 5.05 5.93 9.26
N TYR A 77 5.19 4.63 9.57
CA TYR A 77 4.93 4.08 10.90
C TYR A 77 5.96 3.00 11.25
N CYS A 78 6.76 3.26 12.30
CA CYS A 78 7.80 2.35 12.76
C CYS A 78 7.49 1.75 14.14
N PRO A 79 6.94 0.53 14.21
CA PRO A 79 6.65 -0.11 15.50
C PRO A 79 7.91 -0.49 16.28
N ALA A 80 9.07 -0.60 15.62
CA ALA A 80 10.35 -0.95 16.26
C ALA A 80 10.82 0.09 17.29
N MET A 81 10.36 1.35 17.20
CA MET A 81 10.70 2.40 18.17
C MET A 81 9.72 2.52 19.35
N LYS A 82 8.60 1.79 19.33
CA LYS A 82 7.50 1.92 20.31
C LYS A 82 7.21 0.59 21.02
N VAL A 83 8.26 -0.13 21.43
CA VAL A 83 8.09 -1.34 22.25
C VAL A 83 7.79 -0.94 23.69
N GLY A 84 6.52 -1.04 24.09
CA GLY A 84 6.11 -0.94 25.50
C GLY A 84 5.27 0.28 25.90
N GLU A 85 5.01 1.22 25.00
CA GLU A 85 4.07 2.31 25.28
C GLU A 85 2.62 1.88 24.99
N PRO A 86 1.67 2.05 25.93
CA PRO A 86 0.27 1.80 25.64
C PRO A 86 -0.22 2.80 24.60
N ILE A 87 -0.61 2.29 23.43
CA ILE A 87 -1.21 3.08 22.36
C ILE A 87 -2.59 3.58 22.85
N SER A 88 -2.70 4.88 23.11
CA SER A 88 -3.93 5.53 23.62
C SER A 88 -5.10 5.54 22.62
N ASN A 89 -4.89 5.07 21.39
CA ASN A 89 -5.89 5.12 20.31
C ASN A 89 -6.21 3.70 19.85
N SER A 90 -7.17 3.04 20.50
CA SER A 90 -7.74 1.80 19.97
C SER A 90 -8.56 2.11 18.71
N PRO A 91 -8.40 1.33 17.62
CA PRO A 91 -9.15 1.55 16.40
C PRO A 91 -10.65 1.37 16.65
N PHE A 92 -11.46 2.25 16.06
CA PHE A 92 -12.91 2.08 16.07
C PHE A 92 -13.32 0.81 15.31
N LEU A 93 -14.12 -0.03 15.95
CA LEU A 93 -14.60 -1.29 15.39
C LEU A 93 -16.04 -1.14 14.89
N TYR A 94 -16.23 -1.33 13.59
CA TYR A 94 -17.56 -1.43 12.98
C TYR A 94 -18.21 -2.77 13.34
N LYS A 95 -19.48 -2.76 13.74
CA LYS A 95 -20.26 -3.96 14.08
C LYS A 95 -20.85 -4.64 12.85
N SER A 96 -21.08 -3.89 11.77
CA SER A 96 -21.59 -4.44 10.52
C SER A 96 -20.99 -3.75 9.30
N CYS A 97 -21.04 -4.43 8.16
CA CYS A 97 -20.57 -3.90 6.89
C CYS A 97 -21.40 -2.72 6.35
N MET A 98 -22.63 -2.52 6.84
CA MET A 98 -23.48 -1.39 6.44
C MET A 98 -23.42 -0.22 7.43
N GLU A 99 -22.66 -0.37 8.52
CA GLU A 99 -22.55 0.65 9.55
C GLU A 99 -21.72 1.84 9.04
N LYS A 100 -22.28 3.03 9.18
CA LYS A 100 -21.62 4.30 8.86
C LYS A 100 -21.35 5.14 10.11
N SER A 101 -21.55 4.57 11.30
CA SER A 101 -21.27 5.27 12.55
C SER A 101 -19.75 5.47 12.68
N GLN A 102 -19.34 6.66 13.07
CA GLN A 102 -17.95 7.01 13.34
C GLN A 102 -17.95 7.93 14.56
N PRO A 103 -16.97 7.81 15.48
CA PRO A 103 -16.82 8.73 16.58
C PRO A 103 -16.46 10.13 16.06
N TYR A 104 -16.75 11.15 16.86
CA TYR A 104 -16.37 12.52 16.50
C TYR A 104 -14.84 12.63 16.36
N GLY A 105 -14.38 13.22 15.26
CA GLY A 105 -12.95 13.37 14.96
C GLY A 105 -12.27 12.08 14.48
N TYR A 106 -13.01 11.12 13.93
CA TYR A 106 -12.41 9.92 13.38
C TYR A 106 -11.57 10.23 12.13
N GLU A 107 -10.34 9.74 12.11
CA GLU A 107 -9.39 10.00 11.04
C GLU A 107 -9.78 9.28 9.74
N ASP A 108 -9.92 10.01 8.64
CA ASP A 108 -10.21 9.45 7.32
C ASP A 108 -9.01 9.60 6.38
N SER A 109 -8.81 8.61 5.52
CA SER A 109 -7.77 8.63 4.48
C SER A 109 -8.32 8.12 3.15
N ASN A 110 -7.74 8.56 2.04
CA ASN A 110 -8.18 8.13 0.70
C ASN A 110 -8.11 6.60 0.56
N LEU A 111 -7.04 5.97 1.05
CA LEU A 111 -6.88 4.52 1.03
C LEU A 111 -7.94 3.82 1.88
N LYS A 112 -8.22 4.37 3.08
CA LYS A 112 -9.25 3.83 3.97
C LYS A 112 -10.63 3.93 3.35
N ASN A 113 -10.98 5.06 2.75
CA ASN A 113 -12.26 5.27 2.09
C ASN A 113 -12.42 4.33 0.89
N LEU A 114 -11.36 4.14 0.11
CA LEU A 114 -11.35 3.20 -1.02
C LEU A 114 -11.54 1.75 -0.55
N TYR A 115 -10.85 1.34 0.52
CA TYR A 115 -10.99 0.02 1.12
C TYR A 115 -12.41 -0.21 1.67
N LEU A 116 -12.90 0.70 2.51
CA LEU A 116 -14.22 0.59 3.14
C LEU A 116 -15.35 0.56 2.12
N SER A 117 -15.27 1.38 1.06
CA SER A 117 -16.27 1.36 -0.02
C SER A 117 -16.25 0.07 -0.82
N SER A 118 -15.07 -0.47 -1.13
CA SER A 118 -14.91 -1.76 -1.79
C SER A 118 -15.49 -2.90 -0.95
N TYR A 119 -15.22 -2.89 0.36
CA TYR A 119 -15.76 -3.86 1.30
C TYR A 119 -17.30 -3.75 1.41
N GLN A 120 -17.84 -2.54 1.50
CA GLN A 120 -19.29 -2.30 1.49
C GLN A 120 -19.95 -2.84 0.22
N LEU A 121 -19.33 -2.62 -0.95
CA LEU A 121 -19.82 -3.16 -2.22
C LEU A 121 -19.81 -4.69 -2.22
N GLN A 122 -18.72 -5.29 -1.72
CA GLN A 122 -18.60 -6.74 -1.59
C GLN A 122 -19.67 -7.33 -0.67
N CYS A 123 -20.01 -6.64 0.42
CA CYS A 123 -21.09 -7.07 1.30
C CYS A 123 -22.48 -6.97 0.69
N ARG A 124 -22.66 -6.18 -0.38
CA ARG A 124 -23.90 -6.12 -1.18
C ARG A 124 -23.89 -7.09 -2.35
N MET A 125 -22.82 -7.88 -2.54
CA MET A 125 -22.82 -8.88 -3.60
C MET A 125 -23.82 -9.97 -3.23
N VAL A 126 -24.93 -10.00 -3.97
CA VAL A 126 -25.95 -11.03 -3.91
C VAL A 126 -26.01 -11.68 -5.29
N ALA A 127 -25.89 -13.00 -5.33
CA ALA A 127 -26.09 -13.81 -6.52
C ALA A 127 -27.41 -14.59 -6.36
N PRO A 128 -28.57 -14.02 -6.78
CA PRO A 128 -29.83 -14.72 -6.66
C PRO A 128 -29.86 -15.92 -7.62
N ILE A 129 -30.40 -17.04 -7.16
CA ILE A 129 -30.71 -18.17 -8.02
C ILE A 129 -32.07 -17.88 -8.66
N LEU A 130 -32.10 -17.76 -9.99
CA LEU A 130 -33.31 -17.47 -10.76
C LEU A 130 -33.82 -18.74 -11.44
N THR A 131 -35.13 -19.00 -11.36
CA THR A 131 -35.77 -19.99 -12.21
C THR A 131 -36.01 -19.44 -13.62
N GLN A 132 -36.16 -20.32 -14.61
CA GLN A 132 -36.40 -19.92 -16.00
C GLN A 132 -37.61 -18.97 -16.14
N ASP A 133 -38.72 -19.27 -15.47
CA ASP A 133 -39.93 -18.42 -15.50
C ASP A 133 -39.69 -17.04 -14.87
N GLN A 134 -38.93 -16.96 -13.76
CA GLN A 134 -38.59 -15.68 -13.11
C GLN A 134 -37.71 -14.81 -14.02
N TYR A 135 -36.80 -15.43 -14.76
CA TYR A 135 -35.96 -14.74 -15.73
C TYR A 135 -36.78 -14.22 -16.92
N LEU A 136 -37.66 -15.07 -17.48
CA LEU A 136 -38.51 -14.72 -18.63
C LEU A 136 -39.54 -13.64 -18.31
N THR A 137 -40.06 -13.61 -17.08
CA THR A 137 -41.05 -12.60 -16.65
C THR A 137 -40.42 -11.29 -16.18
N GLN A 138 -39.08 -11.22 -16.06
CA GLN A 138 -38.33 -10.06 -15.54
C GLN A 138 -38.81 -9.54 -14.17
N LYS A 139 -39.54 -10.37 -13.41
CA LYS A 139 -40.07 -10.03 -12.08
C LYS A 139 -39.19 -10.63 -10.98
N TYR A 140 -37.93 -10.20 -10.92
CA TYR A 140 -37.05 -10.55 -9.79
C TYR A 140 -37.05 -9.43 -8.73
N PRO A 141 -37.05 -9.78 -7.43
CA PRO A 141 -36.94 -8.79 -6.37
C PRO A 141 -35.56 -8.12 -6.41
N ASN A 142 -35.50 -6.81 -6.18
CA ASN A 142 -34.23 -6.11 -5.98
C ASN A 142 -33.61 -6.60 -4.65
N PRO A 143 -32.42 -7.22 -4.65
CA PRO A 143 -31.79 -7.72 -3.43
C PRO A 143 -31.20 -6.62 -2.54
N ASN A 144 -31.22 -5.35 -2.97
CA ASN A 144 -30.69 -4.18 -2.26
C ASN A 144 -31.76 -3.17 -1.86
#